data_AF-A0A963T4R6-F1
#
_entry.id   AF-A0A963T4R6-F1
#
_cell.length_a   1.000
_cell.length_b   1.000
_cell.length_c   1.000
_cell.angle_alpha   90.00
_cell.angle_beta   90.00
_cell.angle_gamma   90.00
#
_symmetry.space_group_name_H-M   'P 1'
#
loop_
_entity.id
_entity.type
_entity.pdbx_description
1 polymer ?
#
loop_
_entity_poly.entity_id
_entity_poly.type
_entity_poly.pdbx_seq_one_letter_code
_entity_poly.pdbx_strand_id
1 'polypeptide(L)' 'MTHVIVLGNEKGGSGKSTAAMHITVALLKTGYRVAAIDLDMRQQSFSRYL' A
#
# COMPACT_ATOMS: atom_id res chain seq x y z
N MET A 1 -1.18 5.20 19.01
CA MET A 1 -0.47 3.91 18.84
C MET A 1 -0.23 3.72 17.35
N THR A 2 0.90 3.14 16.95
CA THR A 2 1.18 2.90 15.53
C THR A 2 0.58 1.57 15.12
N HIS A 3 -0.11 1.55 13.97
CA HIS A 3 -0.68 0.33 13.39
C HIS A 3 0.08 -0.04 12.11
N VAL A 4 0.30 -1.35 11.91
CA VAL A 4 0.95 -1.88 10.71
C VAL A 4 -0.06 -2.72 9.93
N ILE A 5 -0.27 -2.37 8.66
CA ILE A 5 -1.17 -3.08 7.75
C ILE A 5 -0.30 -3.69 6.64
N VAL A 6 -0.39 -5.02 6.47
CA VAL A 6 0.39 -5.75 5.45
C VAL A 6 -0.56 -6.32 4.40
N LEU A 7 -0.27 -6.06 3.13
CA LEU A 7 -1.01 -6.61 1.99
C LEU A 7 -0.15 -7.65 1.27
N GLY A 8 -0.42 -8.93 1.54
CA GLY A 8 0.29 -10.07 0.96
C GLY A 8 -0.58 -10.89 0.02
N ASN A 9 -0.04 -11.32 -1.12
CA ASN A 9 -0.67 -12.22 -2.10
C ASN A 9 0.39 -12.63 -3.13
N GLU A 10 0.54 -13.93 -3.40
CA GLU A 10 1.57 -14.48 -4.29
C GLU A 10 1.23 -14.30 -5.78
N LYS A 11 -0.05 -14.10 -6.10
CA LYS A 11 -0.51 -13.93 -7.47
C LYS A 11 -0.26 -12.49 -7.96
N GLY A 12 0.43 -12.35 -9.09
CA GLY A 12 0.53 -11.08 -9.82
C GLY A 12 -0.84 -10.63 -10.34
N GLY A 13 -1.09 -9.32 -10.37
CA GLY A 13 -2.36 -8.77 -10.85
C GLY A 13 -3.56 -8.96 -9.92
N SER A 14 -3.36 -9.38 -8.67
CA SER A 14 -4.42 -9.59 -7.67
C SER A 14 -5.01 -8.30 -7.06
N GLY A 15 -4.60 -7.12 -7.54
CA GLY A 15 -5.07 -5.82 -7.01
C GLY A 15 -4.42 -5.35 -5.70
N LYS A 16 -3.33 -5.98 -5.21
CA LYS A 16 -2.63 -5.56 -3.98
C LYS A 16 -2.24 -4.08 -3.96
N SER A 17 -1.47 -3.63 -4.95
CA SER A 17 -0.99 -2.24 -5.02
C SER A 17 -2.15 -1.25 -5.18
N THR A 18 -3.23 -1.66 -5.87
CA THR A 18 -4.46 -0.88 -5.97
C THR A 18 -5.10 -0.71 -4.59
N ALA A 19 -5.29 -1.78 -3.83
CA ALA A 19 -5.83 -1.72 -2.48
C ALA A 19 -4.92 -0.89 -1.55
N ALA A 20 -3.60 -1.06 -1.64
CA ALA A 20 -2.62 -0.30 -0.88
C ALA A 20 -2.75 1.21 -1.10
N MET A 21 -2.93 1.65 -2.36
CA MET A 21 -3.16 3.06 -2.70
C MET A 21 -4.46 3.58 -2.09
N HIS A 22 -5.56 2.85 -2.24
CA HIS A 22 -6.86 3.30 -1.71
C HIS A 22 -6.86 3.39 -0.19
N ILE A 23 -6.25 2.42 0.50
CA ILE A 23 -6.10 2.44 1.96
C ILE A 23 -5.23 3.63 2.40
N THR A 24 -4.10 3.85 1.73
CA THR A 24 -3.19 4.98 2.02
C THR A 24 -3.92 6.31 1.90
N VAL A 25 -4.63 6.54 0.78
CA VAL A 25 -5.41 7.77 0.55
C VAL A 25 -6.53 7.93 1.57
N ALA A 26 -7.26 6.86 1.90
CA ALA A 26 -8.33 6.92 2.90
C ALA A 26 -7.81 7.30 4.29
N LEU A 27 -6.69 6.72 4.71
CA LEU A 27 -6.05 7.03 6.00
C LEU A 27 -5.51 8.46 6.05
N LEU A 28 -4.89 8.93 4.96
CA LEU A 28 -4.45 10.33 4.85
C LEU A 28 -5.64 11.30 4.91
N LYS A 29 -6.74 11.01 4.18
CA LYS A 29 -7.96 11.82 4.19
C LYS A 29 -8.66 11.85 5.55
N THR A 30 -8.47 10.84 6.38
CA THR A 30 -9.02 10.78 7.75
C THR A 30 -8.09 11.41 8.80
N GLY A 31 -6.99 12.05 8.38
CA GLY A 31 -6.09 12.80 9.25
C GLY A 31 -4.96 11.98 9.87
N TYR A 32 -4.80 10.71 9.48
CA TYR A 32 -3.70 9.89 9.96
C TYR A 32 -2.39 10.22 9.23
N ARG A 33 -1.29 10.15 9.98
CA ARG A 33 0.05 10.12 9.40
C ARG A 33 0.32 8.72 8.88
N VAL A 34 0.59 8.59 7.59
CA VAL A 34 0.84 7.30 6.92
C VAL A 34 2.26 7.26 6.40
N ALA A 35 2.95 6.16 6.64
CA ALA A 35 4.18 5.78 5.96
C ALA A 35 3.91 4.51 5.15
N ALA A 36 4.53 4.38 4.00
CA ALA A 36 4.34 3.24 3.12
C ALA A 36 5.68 2.62 2.72
N ILE A 37 5.72 1.28 2.67
CA ILE A 37 6.92 0.49 2.35
C ILE A 37 6.52 -0.49 1.24
N ASP A 38 7.12 -0.37 0.06
CA ASP A 38 6.93 -1.32 -1.03
C ASP A 38 7.96 -2.46 -0.92
N LEU A 39 7.48 -3.65 -0.60
CA LEU A 39 8.31 -4.87 -0.50
C LEU A 39 8.33 -5.66 -1.83
N ASP A 40 7.54 -5.26 -2.83
CA ASP A 40 7.56 -5.87 -4.16
C ASP A 40 8.67 -5.27 -5.01
N MET A 41 9.92 -5.66 -4.70
CA MET A 41 11.09 -5.15 -5.42
C MET A 41 11.10 -5.50 -6.91
N ARG A 42 10.32 -6.50 -7.35
CA ARG A 42 10.23 -6.91 -8.75
C ARG A 42 9.30 -5.99 -9.53
N GLN A 43 8.07 -5.83 -9.05
CA GLN A 43 7.05 -5.09 -9.79
C GLN A 43 7.04 -3.60 -9.46
N GLN A 44 7.28 -3.23 -8.18
CA GLN A 44 7.35 -1.85 -7.67
C GLN A 44 6.14 -1.00 -8.04
N SER A 45 4.98 -1.62 -8.25
CA SER A 45 3.79 -0.93 -8.78
C SER A 45 3.25 0.10 -7.81
N PHE A 46 3.42 -0.11 -6.50
CA PHE A 46 2.94 0.83 -5.50
C PHE A 46 3.84 2.06 -5.44
N SER A 47 5.17 1.88 -5.41
CA SER A 47 6.12 3.00 -5.47
C SER A 47 6.03 3.82 -6.76
N ARG A 48 5.66 3.23 -7.91
CA ARG A 48 5.46 4.00 -9.16
C ARG A 48 4.19 4.85 -9.17
N TYR A 49 3.25 4.58 -8.26
CA TYR A 49 1.97 5.28 -8.19
C TYR A 49 1.97 6.50 -7.26
N LEU A 50 2.96 6.57 -6.35
CA LEU A 50 3.18 7.69 -5.44
C LEU A 50 4.11 8.73 -6.08
#